data_AF-A0A841CUD7-F1
#
_entry.id   AF-A0A841CUD7-F1
#
_cell.length_a   1.000
_cell.length_b   1.000
_cell.length_c   1.000
_cell.angle_alpha   90.00
_cell.angle_beta   90.00
_cell.angle_gamma   90.00
#
_symmetry.space_group_name_H-M   'P 1'
#
loop_
_entity.id
_entity.type
_entity.pdbx_description
1 polymer ?
#
loop_
_entity_poly.entity_id
_entity_poly.type
_entity_poly.pdbx_seq_one_letter_code
_entity_poly.pdbx_strand_id
1 'polypeptide(L)'
;MLRPLRGQMARGSTSAEPRAKLSRRELRWALEAIVVQHLTVARIAEVVAVAWSTANDAVLAEGKRVLINDPARFDGVKVIGIDEHVWRYARKGDKYVTVIIELTAMCDGTGPSRLLDMIGGRSKQAFKTRLADRDPAFRDAVEAVVDGFTGFKTIIEELPDAVAGMARSTSSASLATH
;
A
#
# COMPACT_ATOMS: atom_id res chain seq x y z
N MET A 1 1.72 -24.94 16.62
CA MET A 1 2.79 -25.85 16.17
C MET A 1 2.84 -25.79 14.64
N LEU A 2 3.76 -25.00 14.07
CA LEU A 2 3.86 -24.79 12.62
C LEU A 2 4.44 -26.04 11.95
N ARG A 3 3.66 -26.68 11.08
CA ARG A 3 4.08 -27.86 10.31
C ARG A 3 5.05 -27.39 9.20
N PRO A 4 6.28 -27.92 9.12
CA PRO A 4 7.18 -27.56 8.03
C PRO A 4 6.60 -28.05 6.70
N LEU A 5 6.59 -27.17 5.69
CA LEU A 5 6.33 -27.53 4.30
C LEU A 5 7.52 -28.35 3.78
N ARG A 6 7.68 -29.59 4.26
CA ARG A 6 8.57 -30.56 3.61
C ARG A 6 7.92 -30.97 2.29
N GLY A 7 8.48 -30.45 1.20
CA GLY A 7 8.19 -30.92 -0.14
C GLY A 7 9.23 -30.40 -1.11
N GLN A 8 10.34 -31.14 -1.27
CA GLN A 8 11.05 -31.16 -2.55
C GLN A 8 10.01 -31.45 -3.63
N MET A 9 9.61 -30.45 -4.42
CA MET A 9 8.83 -30.67 -5.63
C MET A 9 9.63 -30.23 -6.84
N ALA A 10 9.59 -31.13 -7.83
CA ALA A 10 10.45 -31.17 -9.00
C ALA A 10 10.40 -29.88 -9.82
N ARG A 11 11.57 -29.55 -10.41
CA ARG A 11 11.70 -28.62 -11.53
C ARG A 11 10.79 -29.12 -12.67
N GLY A 12 9.62 -28.49 -12.85
CA GLY A 12 8.70 -28.86 -13.93
C GLY A 12 7.20 -28.68 -13.67
N SER A 13 6.78 -27.92 -12.65
CA SER A 13 5.37 -27.51 -12.52
C SER A 13 5.23 -26.00 -12.69
N THR A 14 4.12 -25.55 -13.28
CA THR A 14 3.67 -24.14 -13.42
C THR A 14 3.51 -23.40 -12.10
N SER A 15 3.90 -24.02 -10.99
CA SER A 15 3.76 -23.52 -9.64
C SER A 15 4.78 -22.44 -9.28
N ALA A 16 5.86 -22.28 -10.05
CA ALA A 16 6.87 -21.24 -9.90
C ALA A 16 7.13 -20.55 -11.26
N GLU A 17 7.30 -19.23 -11.25
CA GLU A 17 7.75 -18.48 -12.43
C GLU A 17 9.12 -18.99 -12.91
N PRO A 18 9.47 -18.87 -14.20
CA PRO A 18 10.78 -19.27 -14.69
C PRO A 18 11.92 -18.66 -13.85
N ARG A 19 12.83 -19.52 -13.36
CA ARG A 19 13.98 -19.15 -12.51
C ARG A 19 13.63 -18.65 -11.10
N ALA A 20 12.36 -18.63 -10.71
CA ALA A 20 11.96 -18.29 -9.36
C ALA A 20 12.38 -19.39 -8.36
N LYS A 21 12.87 -18.96 -7.20
CA LYS A 21 13.29 -19.86 -6.12
C LYS A 21 12.14 -20.25 -5.17
N LEU A 22 11.01 -19.56 -5.26
CA LEU A 22 9.80 -19.79 -4.48
C LEU A 22 8.61 -19.99 -5.43
N SER A 23 7.72 -20.91 -5.07
CA SER A 23 6.43 -21.11 -5.73
C SER A 23 5.42 -20.02 -5.37
N ARG A 24 4.36 -19.86 -6.18
CA ARG A 24 3.22 -18.97 -5.90
C ARG A 24 2.57 -19.25 -4.54
N ARG A 25 2.53 -20.51 -4.13
CA ARG A 25 1.98 -20.93 -2.83
C ARG A 25 2.88 -20.52 -1.67
N GLU A 26 4.19 -20.71 -1.80
CA GLU A 26 5.16 -20.27 -0.78
C GLU A 26 5.18 -18.75 -0.65
N LEU A 27 5.04 -18.02 -1.77
CA LEU A 27 4.93 -16.57 -1.77
C LEU A 27 3.65 -16.08 -1.06
N ARG A 28 2.49 -16.68 -1.35
CA ARG A 28 1.24 -16.37 -0.64
C ARG A 28 1.37 -16.59 0.86
N TRP A 29 1.89 -17.76 1.25
CA TRP A 29 2.15 -18.06 2.65
C TRP A 29 3.13 -17.08 3.28
N ALA A 30 4.21 -16.70 2.59
CA ALA A 30 5.20 -15.76 3.09
C ALA A 30 4.59 -14.35 3.33
N LEU A 31 3.69 -13.89 2.45
CA LEU A 31 2.96 -12.64 2.66
C LEU A 31 2.05 -12.72 3.90
N GLU A 32 1.26 -13.78 4.04
CA GLU A 32 0.42 -13.99 5.22
C GLU A 32 1.27 -14.10 6.51
N ALA A 33 2.41 -14.77 6.44
CA ALA A 33 3.34 -14.93 7.55
C ALA A 33 3.87 -13.57 8.05
N ILE A 34 4.16 -12.63 7.15
CA ILE A 34 4.60 -11.27 7.53
C ILE A 34 3.44 -10.44 8.04
N VAL A 35 2.34 -10.38 7.28
CA VAL A 35 1.27 -9.40 7.49
C VAL A 35 0.37 -9.81 8.66
N VAL A 36 0.01 -11.10 8.75
CA VAL A 36 -0.96 -11.62 9.72
C VAL A 36 -0.27 -12.26 10.91
N GLN A 37 0.81 -13.01 10.67
CA GLN A 37 1.49 -13.76 11.74
C GLN A 37 2.70 -13.01 12.32
N HIS A 38 3.07 -11.86 11.74
CA HIS A 38 4.19 -11.02 12.15
C HIS A 38 5.53 -11.77 12.26
N LEU A 39 5.73 -12.78 11.41
CA LEU A 39 7.00 -13.49 11.32
C LEU A 39 8.06 -12.62 10.65
N THR A 40 9.30 -12.76 11.12
CA THR A 40 10.44 -12.11 10.49
C THR A 40 10.79 -12.75 9.15
N VAL A 41 11.42 -11.98 8.26
CA VAL A 41 11.96 -12.52 6.99
C VAL A 41 12.98 -13.64 7.25
N ALA A 42 13.73 -13.57 8.34
CA ALA A 42 14.63 -14.64 8.76
C ALA A 42 13.88 -15.94 9.04
N ARG A 43 12.75 -15.86 9.76
CA ARG A 43 11.93 -17.03 10.03
C ARG A 43 11.32 -17.62 8.76
N ILE A 44 10.94 -16.78 7.81
CA ILE A 44 10.43 -17.22 6.50
C ILE A 44 11.53 -17.92 5.70
N ALA A 45 12.73 -17.35 5.67
CA ALA A 45 13.89 -17.93 5.00
C ALA A 45 14.22 -19.33 5.55
N GLU A 46 14.15 -19.51 6.88
CA GLU A 46 14.31 -20.82 7.52
C GLU A 46 13.23 -21.82 7.09
N VAL A 47 11.94 -21.42 7.11
CA VAL A 47 10.82 -22.31 6.80
C VAL A 47 10.80 -22.72 5.32
N VAL A 48 11.16 -21.79 4.43
CA VAL A 48 11.20 -22.02 2.97
C VAL A 48 12.57 -22.54 2.51
N ALA A 49 13.53 -22.67 3.43
CA ALA A 49 14.88 -23.19 3.19
C ALA A 49 15.65 -22.44 2.08
N VAL A 50 15.64 -21.10 2.13
CA VAL A 50 16.39 -20.22 1.21
C VAL A 50 17.26 -19.23 1.98
N ALA A 51 18.21 -18.60 1.30
CA ALA A 51 18.97 -17.50 1.90
C ALA A 51 18.04 -16.34 2.27
N TRP A 52 18.37 -15.62 3.35
CA TRP A 52 17.60 -14.46 3.82
C TRP A 52 17.32 -13.44 2.70
N SER A 53 18.34 -13.09 1.91
CA SER A 53 18.19 -12.15 0.79
C SER A 53 17.23 -12.66 -0.28
N THR A 54 17.27 -13.95 -0.57
CA THR A 54 16.32 -14.57 -1.52
C THR A 54 14.88 -14.49 -1.01
N ALA A 55 14.64 -14.76 0.27
CA ALA A 55 13.30 -14.61 0.85
C ALA A 55 12.85 -13.13 0.83
N ASN A 56 13.72 -12.21 1.24
CA ASN A 56 13.45 -10.77 1.25
C ASN A 56 13.05 -10.25 -0.14
N ASP A 57 13.85 -10.56 -1.16
CA ASP A 57 13.63 -10.05 -2.51
C ASP A 57 12.34 -10.64 -3.12
N ALA A 58 12.09 -11.92 -2.88
CA ALA A 58 10.90 -12.62 -3.34
C ALA A 58 9.61 -12.06 -2.70
N VAL A 59 9.64 -11.82 -1.38
CA VAL A 59 8.53 -11.19 -0.65
C VAL A 59 8.27 -9.77 -1.13
N LEU A 60 9.31 -8.95 -1.29
CA LEU A 60 9.16 -7.57 -1.76
C LEU A 60 8.60 -7.53 -3.18
N ALA A 61 9.08 -8.41 -4.07
CA ALA A 61 8.58 -8.50 -5.43
C ALA A 61 7.10 -8.92 -5.48
N GLU A 62 6.71 -9.94 -4.71
CA GLU A 62 5.32 -10.38 -4.68
C GLU A 62 4.40 -9.35 -4.00
N GLY A 63 4.85 -8.74 -2.91
CA GLY A 63 4.12 -7.66 -2.24
C GLY A 63 3.84 -6.50 -3.19
N LYS A 64 4.85 -6.06 -3.96
CA LYS A 64 4.64 -5.06 -5.03
C LYS A 64 3.65 -5.55 -6.07
N ARG A 65 3.78 -6.78 -6.55
CA ARG A 65 2.91 -7.35 -7.59
C ARG A 65 1.44 -7.37 -7.15
N VAL A 66 1.17 -7.77 -5.90
CA VAL A 66 -0.19 -7.96 -5.38
C VAL A 66 -0.80 -6.65 -4.88
N LEU A 67 -0.02 -5.78 -4.24
CA LEU A 67 -0.54 -4.60 -3.54
C LEU A 67 -0.35 -3.29 -4.31
N ILE A 68 0.67 -3.19 -5.16
CA ILE A 68 1.11 -1.90 -5.74
C ILE A 68 1.08 -1.89 -7.28
N ASN A 69 1.19 -3.03 -7.95
CA ASN A 69 1.34 -3.03 -9.41
C ASN A 69 0.01 -3.11 -10.17
N ASP A 70 -1.11 -3.32 -9.50
CA ASP A 70 -2.43 -3.26 -10.13
C ASP A 70 -2.79 -1.80 -10.48
N PRO A 71 -2.89 -1.42 -11.77
CA PRO A 71 -3.27 -0.07 -12.15
C PRO A 71 -4.71 0.29 -11.76
N ALA A 72 -5.61 -0.71 -11.73
CA ALA A 72 -7.02 -0.54 -11.40
C ALA A 72 -7.25 -0.21 -9.92
N ARG A 73 -6.21 -0.26 -9.08
CA ARG A 73 -6.30 0.12 -7.66
C ARG A 73 -6.76 1.56 -7.43
N PHE A 74 -6.63 2.41 -8.44
CA PHE A 74 -7.04 3.80 -8.41
C PHE A 74 -8.48 4.02 -8.91
N ASP A 75 -9.15 2.99 -9.42
CA ASP A 75 -10.49 3.11 -9.95
C ASP A 75 -11.48 3.43 -8.82
N GLY A 76 -12.32 4.43 -9.07
CA GLY A 76 -13.36 4.87 -8.13
C GLY A 76 -12.86 5.59 -6.88
N VAL A 77 -11.56 5.94 -6.79
CA VAL A 77 -11.02 6.71 -5.67
C VAL A 77 -11.54 8.15 -5.73
N LYS A 78 -12.16 8.60 -4.65
CA LYS A 78 -12.61 9.99 -4.47
C LYS A 78 -11.99 10.65 -3.24
N VAL A 79 -11.80 9.89 -2.17
CA VAL A 79 -11.24 10.39 -0.91
C VAL A 79 -9.90 9.69 -0.64
N ILE A 80 -8.85 10.48 -0.46
CA ILE A 80 -7.49 10.00 -0.19
C ILE A 80 -7.03 10.45 1.18
N GLY A 81 -6.59 9.50 2.00
CA GLY A 81 -5.82 9.75 3.21
C GLY A 81 -4.32 9.68 2.94
N ILE A 82 -3.56 10.57 3.56
CA ILE A 82 -2.09 10.54 3.56
C ILE A 82 -1.62 10.43 4.99
N ASP A 83 -0.74 9.47 5.27
CA ASP A 83 -0.09 9.32 6.58
C ASP A 83 1.43 9.34 6.43
N GLU A 84 2.14 9.76 7.47
CA GLU A 84 3.60 9.81 7.49
C GLU A 84 4.15 8.88 8.58
N HIS A 85 4.86 7.84 8.15
CA HIS A 85 5.55 6.94 9.04
C HIS A 85 7.06 7.22 9.04
N VAL A 86 7.64 7.46 10.22
CA VAL A 86 9.08 7.64 10.38
C VAL A 86 9.72 6.30 10.74
N TRP A 87 10.54 5.77 9.84
CA TRP A 87 11.34 4.59 10.09
C TRP A 87 12.80 4.96 10.36
N ARG A 88 13.33 4.53 11.51
CA ARG A 88 14.75 4.72 11.86
C ARG A 88 15.43 3.37 12.06
N TYR A 89 16.28 2.98 11.11
CA TYR A 89 17.03 1.72 11.17
C TYR A 89 18.47 1.90 11.70
N ALA A 90 19.01 3.12 11.72
CA ALA A 90 20.37 3.41 12.16
C ALA A 90 20.42 4.63 13.09
N ARG A 91 21.56 4.82 13.79
CA ARG A 91 21.80 5.98 14.68
C ARG A 91 21.68 7.34 13.97
N LYS A 92 21.68 7.37 12.63
CA LYS A 92 21.48 8.56 11.79
C LYS A 92 20.59 8.22 10.59
N GLY A 93 19.76 9.18 10.18
CA GLY A 93 18.92 9.10 8.99
C GLY A 93 17.51 8.63 9.30
N ASP A 94 16.60 9.57 9.49
CA ASP A 94 15.17 9.28 9.47
C ASP A 94 14.76 8.96 8.03
N LYS A 95 14.10 7.81 7.84
CA LYS A 95 13.46 7.48 6.57
C LYS A 95 11.97 7.72 6.75
N TYR A 96 11.51 8.81 6.15
CA TYR A 96 10.10 9.10 6.04
C TYR A 96 9.49 8.21 4.96
N VAL A 97 8.36 7.61 5.28
CA VAL A 97 7.52 6.86 4.35
C VAL A 97 6.14 7.51 4.39
N THR A 98 5.67 7.95 3.23
CA THR A 98 4.32 8.45 3.05
C THR A 98 3.42 7.29 2.64
N VAL A 99 2.40 7.02 3.45
CA VAL A 99 1.36 6.03 3.17
C VAL A 99 0.18 6.74 2.51
N ILE A 100 -0.28 6.22 1.38
CA ILE A 100 -1.44 6.73 0.65
C ILE A 100 -2.56 5.71 0.79
N ILE A 101 -3.67 6.13 1.35
CA ILE A 101 -4.81 5.27 1.70
C ILE A 101 -6.04 5.81 0.98
N GLU A 102 -6.84 4.92 0.41
CA GLU A 102 -8.16 5.25 -0.13
C GLU A 102 -9.21 5.10 0.96
N LEU A 103 -10.08 6.11 1.08
CA LEU A 103 -11.05 6.24 2.17
C LEU A 103 -12.50 6.32 1.68
N THR A 104 -12.77 6.34 0.37
CA THR A 104 -14.10 6.53 -0.23
C THR A 104 -15.09 5.50 0.31
N ALA A 105 -14.75 4.21 0.26
CA ALA A 105 -15.64 3.15 0.74
C ALA A 105 -15.94 3.28 2.25
N MET A 106 -14.99 3.80 3.03
CA MET A 106 -15.19 4.06 4.45
C MET A 106 -16.09 5.27 4.69
N CYS A 107 -15.90 6.36 3.94
CA CYS A 107 -16.76 7.54 3.98
C CYS A 107 -18.20 7.23 3.54
N ASP A 108 -18.36 6.38 2.52
CA ASP A 108 -19.67 5.95 2.01
C ASP A 108 -20.32 4.85 2.88
N GLY A 109 -19.61 4.33 3.89
CA GLY A 109 -20.08 3.21 4.72
C GLY A 109 -20.24 1.90 3.96
N THR A 110 -19.61 1.75 2.79
CA THR A 110 -19.72 0.59 1.90
C THR A 110 -18.59 -0.42 2.07
N GLY A 111 -17.52 -0.07 2.78
CA GLY A 111 -16.40 -0.98 3.00
C GLY A 111 -15.24 -0.38 3.81
N PRO A 112 -14.16 -1.16 4.00
CA PRO A 112 -12.96 -0.69 4.65
C PRO A 112 -12.13 0.22 3.73
N SER A 113 -11.17 0.92 4.32
CA SER A 113 -10.10 1.58 3.55
C SER A 113 -9.19 0.55 2.88
N ARG A 114 -8.51 0.97 1.81
CA ARG A 114 -7.48 0.17 1.14
C ARG A 114 -6.20 0.98 0.94
N LEU A 115 -5.06 0.29 0.97
CA LEU A 115 -3.77 0.90 0.67
C LEU A 115 -3.64 1.16 -0.83
N LEU A 116 -3.27 2.39 -1.21
CA LEU A 116 -2.97 2.75 -2.61
C LEU A 116 -1.47 2.74 -2.89
N ASP A 117 -0.66 3.23 -1.96
CA ASP A 117 0.79 3.31 -2.14
C ASP A 117 1.56 3.52 -0.83
N MET A 118 2.86 3.22 -0.86
CA MET A 118 3.82 3.59 0.17
C MET A 118 5.09 4.13 -0.52
N ILE A 119 5.30 5.44 -0.44
CA ILE A 119 6.39 6.13 -1.13
C ILE A 119 7.39 6.70 -0.14
N GLY A 120 8.67 6.65 -0.50
CA GLY A 120 9.73 7.25 0.32
C GLY A 120 9.68 8.79 0.24
N GLY A 121 9.96 9.44 1.36
CA GLY A 121 9.95 10.90 1.49
C GLY A 121 8.85 11.40 2.42
N ARG A 122 8.88 12.71 2.68
CA ARG A 122 7.89 13.40 3.51
C ARG A 122 6.59 13.65 2.75
N SER A 123 5.48 13.57 3.49
CA SER A 123 4.11 13.43 2.98
C SER A 123 3.75 14.43 1.88
N LYS A 124 3.85 15.73 2.15
CA LYS A 124 3.37 16.77 1.22
C LYS A 124 4.11 16.78 -0.12
N GLN A 125 5.43 16.65 -0.13
CA GLN A 125 6.20 16.73 -1.37
C GLN A 125 6.14 15.42 -2.15
N ALA A 126 6.31 14.29 -1.46
CA ALA A 126 6.24 12.98 -2.09
C ALA A 126 4.86 12.73 -2.70
N PHE A 127 3.79 13.10 -1.99
CA PHE A 127 2.43 12.97 -2.50
C PHE A 127 2.16 13.87 -3.72
N LYS A 128 2.59 15.14 -3.70
CA LYS A 128 2.43 16.04 -4.85
C LYS A 128 3.10 15.49 -6.11
N THR A 129 4.35 15.04 -6.00
CA THR A 129 5.05 14.39 -7.11
C THR A 129 4.30 13.15 -7.58
N ARG A 130 3.86 12.31 -6.64
CA ARG A 130 3.14 11.08 -6.98
C ARG A 130 1.82 11.34 -7.70
N LEU A 131 1.07 12.36 -7.28
CA LEU A 131 -0.19 12.76 -7.90
C LEU A 131 0.02 13.37 -9.29
N ALA A 132 1.08 14.16 -9.48
CA ALA A 132 1.44 14.73 -10.79
C ALA A 132 1.71 13.66 -11.85
N ASP A 133 2.29 12.53 -11.44
CA ASP A 133 2.55 11.37 -12.31
C ASP A 133 1.27 10.54 -12.62
N ARG A 134 0.08 10.98 -12.21
CA ARG A 134 -1.20 10.28 -12.45
C ARG A 134 -1.95 10.86 -13.64
N ASP A 135 -2.80 9.99 -14.20
CA ASP A 135 -3.75 10.35 -15.24
C ASP A 135 -4.57 11.58 -14.83
N PRO A 136 -4.77 12.58 -15.73
CA PRO A 136 -5.59 13.75 -15.44
C PRO A 136 -7.01 13.40 -14.96
N ALA A 137 -7.67 12.39 -15.57
CA ALA A 137 -9.02 12.00 -15.21
C ALA A 137 -9.10 11.45 -13.78
N PHE A 138 -8.05 10.75 -13.32
CA PHE A 138 -7.95 10.33 -11.93
C PHE A 138 -7.83 11.56 -11.01
N ARG A 139 -6.97 12.52 -11.34
CA ARG A 139 -6.77 13.73 -10.53
C ARG A 139 -8.05 14.54 -10.39
N ASP A 140 -8.82 14.64 -11.47
CA ASP A 140 -10.08 15.38 -11.50
C ASP A 140 -11.21 14.67 -10.74
N ALA A 141 -11.11 13.35 -10.55
CA ALA A 141 -12.07 12.55 -9.78
C ALA A 141 -11.82 12.58 -8.26
N VAL A 142 -10.66 13.03 -7.80
CA VAL A 142 -10.36 13.15 -6.36
C VAL A 142 -11.09 14.35 -5.78
N GLU A 143 -12.06 14.08 -4.90
CA GLU A 143 -12.92 15.07 -4.27
C GLU A 143 -12.29 15.63 -2.98
N ALA A 144 -11.48 14.84 -2.27
CA ALA A 144 -10.85 15.26 -1.02
C ALA A 144 -9.51 14.54 -0.73
N VAL A 145 -8.59 15.28 -0.10
CA VAL A 145 -7.33 14.76 0.43
C VAL A 145 -7.21 15.13 1.91
N VAL A 146 -6.95 14.12 2.73
CA VAL A 146 -6.98 14.20 4.19
C VAL A 146 -5.62 13.84 4.75
N ASP A 147 -5.12 14.64 5.70
CA ASP A 147 -3.89 14.34 6.43
C ASP A 147 -4.20 13.53 7.71
N GLY A 148 -3.52 12.40 7.86
CA GLY A 148 -3.62 11.50 9.01
C GLY A 148 -3.05 12.07 10.30
N PHE A 149 -2.33 13.20 10.26
CA PHE A 149 -1.77 13.84 11.44
C PHE A 149 -2.82 14.18 12.52
N THR A 150 -4.06 14.48 12.10
CA THR A 150 -5.22 14.73 12.98
C THR A 150 -6.06 13.48 13.28
N GLY A 151 -5.69 12.32 12.74
CA GLY A 151 -6.38 11.04 12.86
C GLY A 151 -7.52 10.87 11.86
N PHE A 152 -7.42 9.86 10.99
CA PHE A 152 -8.43 9.62 9.94
C PHE A 152 -9.85 9.39 10.48
N LYS A 153 -9.99 8.79 11.66
CA LYS A 153 -11.30 8.49 12.25
C LYS A 153 -12.12 9.75 12.51
N THR A 154 -11.53 10.77 13.12
CA THR A 154 -12.19 12.04 13.42
C THR A 154 -12.61 12.74 12.13
N ILE A 155 -11.74 12.71 11.12
CA ILE A 155 -12.00 13.39 9.86
C ILE A 155 -13.07 12.65 9.05
N ILE A 156 -13.13 11.32 9.13
CA ILE A 156 -14.17 10.51 8.47
C ILE A 156 -15.53 10.64 9.16
N GLU A 157 -15.58 10.95 10.45
CA GLU A 157 -16.84 11.29 11.13
C GLU A 157 -17.34 12.68 10.70
N GLU A 158 -16.45 13.61 10.35
CA GLU A 158 -16.78 14.97 9.92
C GLU A 158 -16.93 15.14 8.38
N LEU A 159 -16.30 14.26 7.60
CA LEU A 159 -16.27 14.30 6.14
C LEU A 159 -17.61 14.07 5.45
N PRO A 160 -18.53 13.20 5.90
CA PRO A 160 -19.79 12.96 5.21
C PRO A 160 -20.57 14.26 5.03
N ASP A 161 -20.58 15.11 6.06
CA ASP A 161 -21.21 16.43 6.01
C ASP A 161 -20.39 17.45 5.21
N ALA A 162 -19.06 17.41 5.31
CA ALA A 162 -18.17 18.31 4.57
C ALA A 162 -18.15 18.02 3.05
N VAL A 163 -18.16 16.75 2.64
CA VAL A 163 -18.22 16.29 1.24
C VAL A 163 -19.63 16.50 0.68
N ALA A 164 -20.68 16.26 1.46
CA ALA A 164 -22.06 16.60 1.06
C ALA A 164 -22.31 18.11 0.95
N GLY A 165 -21.53 18.93 1.66
CA GLY A 165 -21.48 20.39 1.52
C GLY A 165 -20.66 20.84 0.31
N MET A 166 -19.50 20.23 0.06
CA MET A 166 -18.59 20.58 -1.03
C MET A 166 -19.12 20.15 -2.41
N ALA A 167 -19.82 19.01 -2.50
CA ALA A 167 -20.56 18.61 -3.69
C ALA A 167 -21.76 19.53 -4.01
N ARG A 168 -22.21 20.37 -3.07
CA ARG A 168 -23.24 21.39 -3.28
C ARG A 168 -22.70 22.79 -3.57
N SER A 169 -21.39 23.00 -3.48
CA SER A 169 -20.72 24.20 -3.93
C SER A 169 -19.70 23.86 -5.01
N THR A 170 -20.16 23.61 -6.24
CA THR A 170 -19.30 23.80 -7.42
C THR A 170 -19.00 25.31 -7.55
N SER A 171 -18.02 25.79 -6.78
CA SER A 171 -17.28 27.00 -7.13
C SER A 171 -15.87 26.56 -7.51
N SER A 172 -15.60 26.64 -8.82
CA SER A 172 -14.31 26.57 -9.46
C SER A 172 -13.17 27.13 -8.59
N ALA A 173 -12.25 26.29 -8.15
CA ALA A 173 -10.99 26.72 -7.55
C ALA A 173 -9.83 26.20 -8.40
N SER A 174 -9.38 27.08 -9.28
CA SER A 174 -8.10 27.01 -9.97
C SER A 174 -6.97 26.66 -8.99
N LEU A 175 -6.27 25.56 -9.25
CA LEU A 175 -4.96 25.27 -8.67
C LEU A 175 -3.97 25.07 -9.81
N ALA A 176 -3.71 26.16 -10.53
CA ALA A 176 -2.47 26.39 -11.24
C ALA A 176 -1.96 27.79 -10.84
N THR A 177 -0.64 27.90 -10.67
CA THR A 177 0.18 29.10 -10.39
C THR A 177 0.28 29.55 -8.92
N HIS A 178 1.32 29.10 -8.23
CA HIS A 178 2.55 29.87 -7.99
C HIS A 178 3.67 28.97 -7.46
#